data_AF-A0A8S0YAT5-F1
#
_entry.id   AF-A0A8S0YAT5-F1
#
_cell.length_a   1.000
_cell.length_b   1.000
_cell.length_c   1.000
_cell.angle_alpha   90.00
_cell.angle_beta   90.00
_cell.angle_gamma   90.00
#
_symmetry.space_group_name_H-M   'P 1'
#
loop_
_entity.id
_entity.type
_entity.pdbx_description
1 polymer ?
#
loop_
_entity_poly.entity_id
_entity_poly.type
_entity_poly.pdbx_seq_one_letter_code
_entity_poly.pdbx_strand_id
1 'polypeptide(L)'
;MEKKNTKRINIGDLLGQSACFSDDGSFGKSEYAFKFNLPAMYDLCRVLNLYTPMLEQLKKPGLASDILNDRINSEELKDKLYKTQFVFDEPSKTVLGLVGVSYVGYSNQDFLDDVCFSLSGKKQKSWMPNFGEFDFSTSYSINTHLSLRLKNESKKGVVKGKGGEADDISILGLQISNSMAGGKALRMAYFVKRMVCANGLILPVGGTQARLIHAGQRKNFNKRLAEKMAEVIGSLGTVKKTLEALGDIEFSPEKLAKQFDDLKKLYSIIPGKDLEQLGSDKLKHLTGDLKQFDKGEREHQRNIKLIAEIPNLIGGEHSDRVFKSQYRDNATMFDFINVFTEEAKKCCEPSKRIQIEKSTGEFADFIAKNKQSFA
;
A
#
# COMPACT_ATOMS: atom_id res chain seq x y z
N MET A 1 0.86 -16.56 17.56
CA MET A 1 2.27 -16.57 17.08
C MET A 1 2.32 -17.36 15.79
N GLU A 2 2.74 -16.74 14.70
CA GLU A 2 2.93 -17.38 13.39
C GLU A 2 4.15 -18.31 13.49
N LYS A 3 3.93 -19.63 13.56
CA LYS A 3 5.04 -20.60 13.64
C LYS A 3 5.78 -20.65 12.30
N LYS A 4 7.11 -20.77 12.34
CA LYS A 4 7.98 -20.91 11.16
C LYS A 4 7.77 -22.28 10.49
N ASN A 5 6.63 -22.46 9.85
CA ASN A 5 6.24 -23.68 9.16
C ASN A 5 6.50 -23.59 7.65
N THR A 6 7.11 -22.51 7.17
CA THR A 6 7.36 -22.32 5.75
C THR A 6 8.65 -23.00 5.31
N LYS A 7 8.56 -23.80 4.25
CA LYS A 7 9.69 -24.44 3.57
C LYS A 7 9.78 -23.98 2.12
N ARG A 8 10.93 -24.28 1.52
CA ARG A 8 11.22 -23.99 0.12
C ARG A 8 11.59 -25.26 -0.63
N ILE A 9 11.13 -25.38 -1.86
CA ILE A 9 11.48 -26.49 -2.75
C ILE A 9 11.65 -25.97 -4.18
N ASN A 10 12.67 -26.45 -4.90
CA ASN A 10 12.93 -26.02 -6.27
C ASN A 10 11.88 -26.63 -7.21
N ILE A 11 11.34 -25.83 -8.14
CA ILE A 11 10.37 -26.31 -9.12
C ILE A 11 11.05 -27.29 -10.09
N GLY A 12 12.29 -27.01 -10.52
CA GLY A 12 13.08 -27.90 -11.36
C GLY A 12 13.29 -29.29 -10.75
N ASP A 13 13.55 -29.38 -9.43
CA ASP A 13 13.69 -30.67 -8.73
C ASP A 13 12.38 -31.47 -8.77
N LEU A 14 11.23 -30.80 -8.61
CA LEU A 14 9.91 -31.42 -8.70
C LEU A 14 9.61 -31.91 -10.12
N LEU A 15 9.94 -31.11 -11.13
CA LEU A 15 9.78 -31.49 -12.54
C LEU A 15 10.70 -32.66 -12.92
N GLY A 16 11.94 -32.70 -12.41
CA GLY A 16 12.84 -33.85 -12.56
C GLY A 16 12.30 -35.13 -11.94
N GLN A 17 11.46 -34.99 -10.91
CA GLN A 17 10.68 -36.09 -10.33
C GLN A 17 9.34 -36.30 -11.04
N SER A 18 9.10 -35.76 -12.23
CA SER A 18 7.84 -35.92 -12.98
C SER A 18 6.59 -35.43 -12.24
N ALA A 19 6.70 -34.35 -11.44
CA ALA A 19 5.53 -33.68 -10.87
C ALA A 19 4.68 -33.02 -11.97
N CYS A 20 3.36 -33.13 -11.85
CA CYS A 20 2.41 -32.51 -12.77
C CYS A 20 1.21 -31.90 -12.02
N PHE A 21 0.46 -31.05 -12.72
CA PHE A 21 -0.84 -30.59 -12.27
C PHE A 21 -1.89 -31.68 -12.44
N SER A 22 -2.69 -31.91 -11.41
CA SER A 22 -3.84 -32.82 -11.43
C SER A 22 -5.07 -32.16 -10.79
N ASP A 23 -6.25 -32.61 -11.22
CA ASP A 23 -7.54 -32.27 -10.62
C ASP A 23 -7.82 -30.75 -10.52
N ASP A 24 -7.29 -29.97 -11.47
CA ASP A 24 -7.38 -28.51 -11.58
C ASP A 24 -7.00 -27.73 -10.29
N GLY A 25 -6.25 -28.34 -9.37
CA GLY A 25 -6.02 -27.73 -8.05
C GLY A 25 -4.76 -28.14 -7.32
N SER A 26 -4.04 -29.16 -7.78
CA SER A 26 -2.82 -29.62 -7.13
C SER A 26 -1.67 -29.84 -8.09
N PHE A 27 -0.44 -29.67 -7.60
CA PHE A 27 0.80 -29.95 -8.32
C PHE A 27 1.66 -30.93 -7.53
N GLY A 28 2.09 -32.02 -8.16
CA GLY A 28 2.96 -33.00 -7.50
C GLY A 28 2.73 -34.43 -7.96
N LYS A 29 2.83 -35.34 -7.00
CA LYS A 29 2.65 -36.80 -7.14
C LYS A 29 1.78 -37.33 -5.99
N SER A 30 1.44 -38.63 -6.05
CA SER A 30 0.69 -39.31 -4.98
C SER A 30 1.31 -39.13 -3.58
N GLU A 31 2.64 -39.09 -3.48
CA GLU A 31 3.37 -38.95 -2.22
C GLU A 31 3.47 -37.50 -1.71
N TYR A 32 3.28 -36.51 -2.59
CA TYR A 32 3.28 -35.10 -2.24
C TYR A 32 2.41 -34.30 -3.22
N ALA A 33 1.35 -33.67 -2.74
CA ALA A 33 0.50 -32.82 -3.55
C ALA A 33 0.48 -31.41 -2.96
N PHE A 34 0.95 -30.44 -3.75
CA PHE A 34 0.94 -29.04 -3.37
C PHE A 34 -0.34 -28.36 -3.84
N LYS A 35 -1.03 -27.69 -2.93
CA LYS A 35 -2.15 -26.80 -3.26
C LYS A 35 -1.65 -25.38 -3.42
N PHE A 36 -2.38 -24.52 -4.10
CA PHE A 36 -2.00 -23.11 -4.25
C PHE A 36 -3.04 -22.21 -3.58
N ASN A 37 -2.57 -21.21 -2.84
CA ASN A 37 -3.44 -20.06 -2.58
C ASN A 37 -3.54 -19.19 -3.84
N LEU A 38 -4.55 -18.33 -3.89
CA LEU A 38 -4.81 -17.49 -5.07
C LEU A 38 -3.60 -16.60 -5.45
N PRO A 39 -2.92 -15.90 -4.51
CA PRO A 39 -1.72 -15.14 -4.84
C PRO A 39 -0.58 -15.97 -5.44
N ALA A 40 -0.32 -17.17 -4.92
CA ALA A 40 0.72 -18.06 -5.44
C ALA A 40 0.37 -18.57 -6.84
N MET A 41 -0.91 -18.85 -7.10
CA MET A 41 -1.37 -19.22 -8.43
C MET A 41 -1.15 -18.09 -9.44
N TYR A 42 -1.44 -16.84 -9.06
CA TYR A 42 -1.16 -15.67 -9.89
C TYR A 42 0.33 -15.48 -10.16
N ASP A 43 1.18 -15.66 -9.15
CA ASP A 43 2.63 -15.60 -9.31
C ASP A 43 3.15 -16.70 -10.24
N LEU A 44 2.65 -17.93 -10.11
CA LEU A 44 2.99 -19.03 -11.00
C LEU A 44 2.53 -18.76 -12.45
N CYS A 45 1.28 -18.35 -12.66
CA CYS A 45 0.77 -18.02 -13.99
C CYS A 45 1.63 -16.95 -14.67
N ARG A 46 2.05 -15.93 -13.93
CA ARG A 46 2.98 -14.91 -14.43
C ARG A 46 4.35 -15.49 -14.77
N VAL A 47 4.86 -16.46 -14.01
CA VAL A 47 6.10 -17.17 -14.38
C VAL A 47 5.92 -17.94 -15.69
N LEU A 48 4.75 -18.55 -15.89
CA LEU A 48 4.38 -19.34 -17.07
C LEU A 48 3.92 -18.51 -18.29
N ASN A 49 3.88 -17.18 -18.16
CA ASN A 49 3.32 -16.24 -19.14
C ASN A 49 1.84 -16.52 -19.47
N LEU A 50 1.04 -16.87 -18.45
CA LEU A 50 -0.40 -17.13 -18.55
C LEU A 50 -1.21 -16.00 -17.92
N TYR A 51 -2.37 -15.72 -18.51
CA TYR A 51 -3.36 -14.81 -17.95
C TYR A 51 -4.31 -15.59 -17.04
N THR A 52 -4.21 -15.42 -15.72
CA THR A 52 -4.97 -16.28 -14.78
C THR A 52 -6.50 -16.21 -14.92
N PRO A 53 -7.13 -15.05 -15.18
CA PRO A 53 -8.58 -15.02 -15.36
C PRO A 53 -9.08 -15.87 -16.53
N MET A 54 -8.23 -16.19 -17.51
CA MET A 54 -8.57 -17.16 -18.56
C MET A 54 -8.71 -18.57 -17.98
N LEU A 55 -7.79 -18.99 -17.10
CA LEU A 55 -7.83 -20.32 -16.48
C LEU A 55 -9.09 -20.49 -15.60
N GLU A 56 -9.47 -19.44 -14.87
CA GLU A 56 -10.66 -19.44 -14.01
C GLU A 56 -11.99 -19.55 -14.80
N GLN A 57 -11.97 -19.24 -16.10
CA GLN A 57 -13.15 -19.31 -16.98
C GLN A 57 -13.33 -20.68 -17.66
N LEU A 58 -12.36 -21.58 -17.53
CA LEU A 58 -12.40 -22.91 -18.15
C LEU A 58 -13.41 -23.80 -17.41
N LYS A 59 -14.39 -24.33 -18.17
CA LYS A 59 -15.46 -25.17 -17.62
C LYS A 59 -15.22 -26.66 -17.76
N LYS A 60 -14.30 -27.07 -18.64
CA LYS A 60 -14.00 -28.48 -18.88
C LYS A 60 -13.07 -28.99 -17.77
N PRO A 61 -13.48 -30.02 -17.00
CA PRO A 61 -12.63 -30.61 -15.97
C PRO A 61 -11.29 -31.10 -16.55
N GLY A 62 -10.20 -30.84 -15.85
CA GLY A 62 -8.82 -31.20 -16.23
C GLY A 62 -8.17 -30.24 -17.23
N LEU A 63 -8.92 -29.36 -17.89
CA LEU A 63 -8.38 -28.50 -18.95
C LEU A 63 -7.41 -27.44 -18.38
N ALA A 64 -7.63 -26.97 -17.15
CA ALA A 64 -6.72 -26.03 -16.52
C ALA A 64 -5.39 -26.73 -16.18
N SER A 65 -5.45 -27.95 -15.63
CA SER A 65 -4.27 -28.79 -15.43
C SER A 65 -3.51 -29.06 -16.74
N ASP A 66 -4.21 -29.40 -17.82
CA ASP A 66 -3.58 -29.66 -19.13
C ASP A 66 -2.80 -28.45 -19.64
N ILE A 67 -3.39 -27.25 -19.59
CA ILE A 67 -2.73 -26.00 -20.01
C ILE A 67 -1.53 -25.69 -19.11
N LEU A 68 -1.67 -25.85 -17.80
CA LEU A 68 -0.56 -25.62 -16.87
C LEU A 68 0.58 -26.62 -17.10
N ASN A 69 0.26 -27.89 -17.37
CA ASN A 69 1.22 -28.94 -17.69
C ASN A 69 1.96 -28.69 -19.01
N ASP A 70 1.27 -28.22 -20.05
CA ASP A 70 1.89 -27.83 -21.31
C ASP A 70 2.91 -26.70 -21.09
N ARG A 71 2.51 -25.64 -20.37
CA ARG A 71 3.36 -24.49 -20.13
C ARG A 71 4.53 -24.77 -19.20
N ILE A 72 4.33 -25.54 -18.12
CA ILE A 72 5.41 -25.81 -17.15
C ILE A 72 6.50 -26.73 -17.74
N ASN A 73 6.16 -27.54 -18.75
CA ASN A 73 7.11 -28.40 -19.46
C ASN A 73 7.70 -27.74 -20.72
N SER A 74 7.36 -26.48 -21.02
CA SER A 74 7.91 -25.76 -22.16
C SER A 74 9.41 -25.51 -22.00
N GLU A 75 10.20 -25.88 -23.01
CA GLU A 75 11.66 -25.68 -23.02
C GLU A 75 12.05 -24.20 -22.85
N GLU A 76 11.24 -23.26 -23.36
CA GLU A 76 11.47 -21.81 -23.20
C GLU A 76 11.47 -21.34 -21.74
N LEU A 77 10.73 -22.05 -20.86
CA LEU A 77 10.54 -21.67 -19.47
C LEU A 77 11.42 -22.48 -18.51
N LYS A 78 12.11 -23.51 -19.00
CA LYS A 78 12.91 -24.44 -18.21
C LYS A 78 13.92 -23.73 -17.33
N ASP A 79 14.78 -22.90 -17.91
CA ASP A 79 15.79 -22.13 -17.16
C ASP A 79 15.19 -21.26 -16.06
N LYS A 80 14.02 -20.67 -16.31
CA LYS A 80 13.32 -19.81 -15.36
C LYS A 80 12.74 -20.64 -14.21
N LEU A 81 12.13 -21.77 -14.52
CA LEU A 81 11.53 -22.68 -13.54
C LEU A 81 12.60 -23.32 -12.63
N TYR A 82 13.73 -23.73 -13.19
CA TYR A 82 14.87 -24.26 -12.41
C TYR A 82 15.51 -23.24 -11.46
N LYS A 83 15.36 -21.94 -11.77
CA LYS A 83 15.80 -20.83 -10.90
C LYS A 83 14.71 -20.34 -9.94
N THR A 84 13.57 -21.03 -9.90
CA THR A 84 12.40 -20.67 -9.09
C THR A 84 12.11 -21.75 -8.04
N GLN A 85 11.65 -21.34 -6.87
CA GLN A 85 11.30 -22.20 -5.75
C GLN A 85 9.89 -21.87 -5.27
N PHE A 86 9.13 -22.89 -4.89
CA PHE A 86 7.90 -22.72 -4.13
C PHE A 86 8.23 -22.41 -2.68
N VAL A 87 7.57 -21.39 -2.12
CA VAL A 87 7.46 -21.20 -0.67
C VAL A 87 6.13 -21.81 -0.26
N PHE A 88 6.14 -22.83 0.59
CA PHE A 88 4.92 -23.53 1.00
C PHE A 88 4.84 -23.69 2.51
N ASP A 89 3.61 -23.73 3.03
CA ASP A 89 3.31 -24.12 4.40
C ASP A 89 3.43 -25.64 4.54
N GLU A 90 4.31 -26.10 5.43
CA GLU A 90 4.65 -27.51 5.55
C GLU A 90 3.49 -28.41 6.02
N PRO A 91 2.68 -28.02 7.03
CA PRO A 91 1.52 -28.80 7.47
C PRO A 91 0.44 -28.93 6.39
N SER A 92 0.07 -27.83 5.73
CA SER A 92 -1.03 -27.84 4.74
C SER A 92 -0.60 -28.20 3.32
N LYS A 93 0.72 -28.23 3.05
CA LYS A 93 1.30 -28.34 1.70
C LYS A 93 0.76 -27.27 0.74
N THR A 94 0.37 -26.11 1.25
CA THR A 94 -0.13 -25.00 0.43
C THR A 94 1.02 -24.08 0.04
N VAL A 95 1.25 -23.91 -1.26
CA VAL A 95 2.14 -22.90 -1.82
C VAL A 95 1.57 -21.52 -1.52
N LEU A 96 2.41 -20.72 -0.86
CA LEU A 96 2.11 -19.37 -0.41
C LEU A 96 2.64 -18.30 -1.37
N GLY A 97 3.63 -18.66 -2.20
CA GLY A 97 4.22 -17.80 -3.23
C GLY A 97 5.48 -18.40 -3.85
N LEU A 98 6.10 -17.65 -4.77
CA LEU A 98 7.26 -18.09 -5.56
C LEU A 98 8.45 -17.16 -5.30
N VAL A 99 9.64 -17.74 -5.18
CA VAL A 99 10.90 -17.02 -4.98
C VAL A 99 11.98 -17.50 -5.94
N GLY A 100 12.95 -16.64 -6.26
CA GLY A 100 14.15 -17.07 -6.98
C GLY A 100 15.13 -17.81 -6.06
N VAL A 101 16.04 -18.61 -6.63
CA VAL A 101 17.09 -19.32 -5.88
C VAL A 101 18.01 -18.41 -5.07
N SER A 102 18.16 -17.14 -5.46
CA SER A 102 18.94 -16.14 -4.73
C SER A 102 18.18 -15.50 -3.56
N TYR A 103 16.94 -15.94 -3.28
CA TYR A 103 16.10 -15.36 -2.25
C TYR A 103 16.63 -15.62 -0.84
N VAL A 104 16.70 -14.55 -0.05
CA VAL A 104 17.05 -14.62 1.37
C VAL A 104 15.78 -14.85 2.17
N GLY A 105 15.67 -16.01 2.82
CA GLY A 105 14.61 -16.27 3.79
C GLY A 105 14.64 -15.24 4.90
N TYR A 106 13.54 -14.49 5.05
CA TYR A 106 13.34 -13.53 6.12
C TYR A 106 11.87 -13.59 6.56
N SER A 107 11.62 -14.34 7.63
CA SER A 107 10.26 -14.58 8.11
C SER A 107 9.71 -13.35 8.83
N ASN A 108 8.39 -13.30 9.02
CA ASN A 108 7.74 -12.29 9.84
C ASN A 108 8.22 -12.36 11.29
N GLN A 109 8.55 -13.56 11.79
CA GLN A 109 9.15 -13.72 13.12
C GLN A 109 10.55 -13.09 13.17
N ASP A 110 11.43 -13.43 12.23
CA ASP A 110 12.78 -12.83 12.17
C ASP A 110 12.69 -11.29 12.09
N PHE A 111 11.74 -10.78 11.29
CA PHE A 111 11.49 -9.34 11.15
C PHE A 111 10.98 -8.70 12.45
N LEU A 112 10.03 -9.32 13.14
CA LEU A 112 9.52 -8.83 14.41
C LEU A 112 10.59 -8.86 15.49
N ASP A 113 11.39 -9.91 15.56
CA ASP A 113 12.51 -10.02 16.49
C ASP A 113 13.51 -8.90 16.26
N ASP A 114 13.92 -8.67 15.00
CA ASP A 114 14.85 -7.59 14.63
C ASP A 114 14.29 -6.20 14.99
N VAL A 115 12.99 -5.95 14.80
CA VAL A 115 12.35 -4.69 15.23
C VAL A 115 12.28 -4.57 16.75
N CYS A 116 11.86 -5.62 17.46
CA CYS A 116 11.78 -5.63 18.93
C CYS A 116 13.15 -5.39 19.57
N PHE A 117 14.22 -6.01 19.03
CA PHE A 117 15.59 -5.72 19.47
C PHE A 117 15.93 -4.24 19.28
N SER A 118 15.55 -3.67 18.15
CA SER A 118 15.85 -2.28 17.80
C SER A 118 15.04 -1.25 18.60
N LEU A 119 13.85 -1.61 19.09
CA LEU A 119 13.06 -0.81 20.03
C LEU A 119 13.59 -0.90 21.46
N SER A 120 14.14 -2.05 21.86
CA SER A 120 14.57 -2.30 23.25
C SER A 120 15.81 -1.52 23.69
N GLY A 121 16.49 -0.81 22.77
CA GLY A 121 17.71 -0.03 23.05
C GLY A 121 18.91 -0.85 23.53
N LYS A 122 18.79 -2.18 23.62
CA LYS A 122 19.88 -3.07 24.06
C LYS A 122 20.97 -3.06 22.99
N LYS A 123 22.20 -2.66 23.36
CA LYS A 123 23.42 -2.64 22.53
C LYS A 123 23.91 -4.03 22.07
N GLN A 124 23.04 -5.01 21.87
CA GLN A 124 23.41 -6.22 21.13
C GLN A 124 23.30 -5.96 19.64
N LYS A 125 23.99 -6.80 18.85
CA LYS A 125 24.20 -6.77 17.39
C LYS A 125 22.90 -6.76 16.55
N SER A 126 21.95 -5.86 16.82
CA SER A 126 20.91 -5.53 15.86
C SER A 126 21.58 -4.85 14.68
N TRP A 127 21.31 -5.36 13.49
CA TRP A 127 21.75 -4.72 12.25
C TRP A 127 20.88 -3.49 11.97
N MET A 128 19.71 -3.38 12.57
CA MET A 128 18.82 -2.25 12.36
C MET A 128 19.22 -1.06 13.26
N PRO A 129 19.00 0.19 12.79
CA PRO A 129 19.26 1.37 13.60
C PRO A 129 18.43 1.35 14.88
N ASN A 130 18.96 1.99 15.93
CA ASN A 130 18.23 2.15 17.19
C ASN A 130 16.97 3.00 16.93
N PHE A 131 15.81 2.45 17.25
CA PHE A 131 14.53 3.15 17.14
C PHE A 131 14.17 3.90 18.42
N GLY A 132 15.09 4.16 19.36
CA GLY A 132 14.80 4.49 20.76
C GLY A 132 13.78 5.59 21.10
N GLU A 133 13.30 6.38 20.15
CA GLU A 133 12.18 7.35 20.32
C GLU A 133 10.86 6.88 19.69
N PHE A 134 10.82 5.67 19.11
CA PHE A 134 9.65 5.09 18.51
C PHE A 134 8.99 4.08 19.43
N ASP A 135 7.66 4.11 19.44
CA ASP A 135 6.81 3.14 20.09
C ASP A 135 6.03 2.32 19.07
N PHE A 136 5.77 1.07 19.42
CA PHE A 136 4.83 0.25 18.68
C PHE A 136 3.43 0.87 18.70
N SER A 137 2.81 0.99 17.53
CA SER A 137 1.42 1.48 17.43
C SER A 137 0.45 0.34 17.11
N THR A 138 0.65 -0.32 15.98
CA THR A 138 -0.31 -1.27 15.40
C THR A 138 0.38 -2.18 14.41
N SER A 139 -0.14 -3.38 14.22
CA SER A 139 0.30 -4.31 13.17
C SER A 139 -0.89 -4.96 12.47
N TYR A 140 -0.74 -5.25 11.19
CA TYR A 140 -1.71 -5.99 10.38
C TYR A 140 -0.99 -7.14 9.68
N SER A 141 -1.53 -8.35 9.78
CA SER A 141 -1.06 -9.49 8.98
C SER A 141 -2.16 -9.93 8.03
N ILE A 142 -1.83 -10.03 6.75
CA ILE A 142 -2.72 -10.51 5.68
C ILE A 142 -1.96 -11.56 4.89
N ASN A 143 -2.37 -12.84 5.01
CA ASN A 143 -1.63 -13.98 4.49
C ASN A 143 -0.17 -13.97 5.00
N THR A 144 0.82 -13.86 4.10
CA THR A 144 2.24 -13.81 4.45
C THR A 144 2.79 -12.39 4.57
N HIS A 145 1.92 -11.37 4.49
CA HIS A 145 2.30 -9.96 4.53
C HIS A 145 2.05 -9.37 5.91
N LEU A 146 3.13 -8.97 6.58
CA LEU A 146 3.05 -8.20 7.82
C LEU A 146 3.27 -6.72 7.52
N SER A 147 2.43 -5.85 8.06
CA SER A 147 2.65 -4.41 8.11
C SER A 147 2.70 -3.97 9.56
N LEU A 148 3.79 -3.30 9.94
CA LEU A 148 4.06 -2.82 11.28
C LEU A 148 4.11 -1.29 11.28
N ARG A 149 3.47 -0.65 12.26
CA ARG A 149 3.54 0.79 12.47
C ARG A 149 4.27 1.12 13.76
N LEU A 150 5.29 1.94 13.62
CA LEU A 150 6.05 2.55 14.71
C LEU A 150 5.76 4.04 14.71
N LYS A 151 5.60 4.66 15.88
CA LYS A 151 5.33 6.10 16.03
C LYS A 151 6.42 6.73 16.85
N ASN A 152 6.94 7.87 16.41
CA ASN A 152 7.74 8.75 17.23
C ASN A 152 6.85 9.95 17.59
N GLU A 153 6.71 10.23 18.89
CA GLU A 153 5.97 11.40 19.39
C GLU A 153 6.68 12.71 19.02
N SER A 154 6.63 13.05 17.75
CA SER A 154 6.88 14.41 17.29
C SER A 154 5.55 15.16 17.28
N LYS A 155 5.50 16.26 18.01
CA LYS A 155 4.39 17.22 17.96
C LYS A 155 4.80 18.34 17.00
N LYS A 156 3.91 18.78 16.10
CA LYS A 156 3.73 20.20 15.71
C LYS A 156 2.91 20.39 14.42
N GLY A 157 2.06 21.40 14.49
CA GLY A 157 1.24 22.05 13.47
C GLY A 157 0.34 23.06 14.21
N VAL A 158 -0.13 24.12 13.58
CA VAL A 158 -1.06 25.09 14.20
C VAL A 158 -2.27 25.22 13.28
N VAL A 159 -3.47 24.94 13.79
CA VAL A 159 -4.74 25.28 13.12
C VAL A 159 -5.12 26.70 13.53
N LYS A 160 -5.44 27.54 12.55
CA LYS A 160 -6.02 28.88 12.77
C LYS A 160 -7.44 28.93 12.23
N GLY A 161 -8.27 29.84 12.72
CA GLY A 161 -9.60 30.14 12.18
C GLY A 161 -10.25 31.34 12.89
N LYS A 162 -11.48 31.69 12.52
CA LYS A 162 -12.23 32.80 13.19
C LYS A 162 -12.41 32.58 14.69
N GLY A 163 -12.42 31.32 15.13
CA GLY A 163 -12.54 30.93 16.53
C GLY A 163 -11.23 30.94 17.34
N GLY A 164 -10.09 31.32 16.75
CA GLY A 164 -8.79 31.38 17.41
C GLY A 164 -7.72 30.43 16.84
N GLU A 165 -6.62 30.25 17.57
CA GLU A 165 -5.51 29.38 17.20
C GLU A 165 -5.43 28.19 18.16
N ALA A 166 -5.23 26.99 17.62
CA ALA A 166 -5.07 25.76 18.39
C ALA A 166 -4.01 24.85 17.74
N ASP A 167 -3.34 24.02 18.54
CA ASP A 167 -2.32 23.11 18.01
C ASP A 167 -2.93 22.00 17.14
N ASP A 168 -2.40 21.84 15.92
CA ASP A 168 -2.64 20.68 15.05
C ASP A 168 -1.55 19.62 15.27
N ILE A 169 -1.83 18.67 16.16
CA ILE A 169 -0.82 17.67 16.51
C ILE A 169 -0.86 16.51 15.51
N SER A 170 0.22 16.34 14.74
CA SER A 170 0.46 15.17 13.89
C SER A 170 1.58 14.31 14.47
N ILE A 171 1.29 13.04 14.78
CA ILE A 171 2.29 12.06 15.22
C ILE A 171 2.95 11.43 14.00
N LEU A 172 4.26 11.56 13.86
CA LEU A 172 5.03 10.95 12.78
C LEU A 172 5.50 9.54 13.15
N GLY A 173 5.84 8.76 12.14
CA GLY A 173 6.12 7.34 12.33
C GLY A 173 6.60 6.67 11.06
N LEU A 174 6.78 5.37 11.17
CA LEU A 174 7.15 4.48 10.07
C LEU A 174 6.12 3.39 9.92
N GLN A 175 5.76 3.08 8.68
CA GLN A 175 5.14 1.83 8.32
C GLN A 175 6.16 0.96 7.60
N ILE A 176 6.48 -0.19 8.18
CA ILE A 176 7.41 -1.17 7.61
C ILE A 176 6.61 -2.42 7.29
N SER A 177 6.72 -2.92 6.06
CA SER A 177 6.01 -4.12 5.64
C SER A 177 6.95 -5.20 5.11
N ASN A 178 6.75 -6.44 5.56
CA ASN A 178 7.51 -7.62 5.18
C ASN A 178 6.62 -8.64 4.44
N SER A 179 7.23 -9.51 3.63
CA SER A 179 6.55 -10.67 3.05
C SER A 179 7.43 -11.90 3.12
N MET A 180 6.84 -13.03 3.50
CA MET A 180 7.58 -14.29 3.61
C MET A 180 7.62 -15.13 2.32
N ALA A 181 6.72 -14.86 1.36
CA ALA A 181 6.47 -15.74 0.22
C ALA A 181 7.08 -15.27 -1.11
N GLY A 182 8.00 -14.30 -1.09
CA GLY A 182 8.51 -13.70 -2.31
C GLY A 182 7.53 -12.74 -2.97
N GLY A 183 7.84 -12.28 -4.18
CA GLY A 183 7.00 -11.38 -4.99
C GLY A 183 6.89 -9.94 -4.47
N LYS A 184 7.05 -9.70 -3.17
CA LYS A 184 7.05 -8.37 -2.55
C LYS A 184 8.34 -8.14 -1.78
N ALA A 185 8.93 -6.97 -2.03
CA ALA A 185 10.07 -6.47 -1.28
C ALA A 185 9.62 -5.99 0.10
N LEU A 186 10.54 -5.98 1.07
CA LEU A 186 10.35 -5.23 2.30
C LEU A 186 10.19 -3.75 1.91
N ARG A 187 9.13 -3.11 2.42
CA ARG A 187 8.84 -1.71 2.12
C ARG A 187 8.81 -0.87 3.38
N MET A 188 9.31 0.34 3.28
CA MET A 188 9.27 1.38 4.29
C MET A 188 8.47 2.56 3.74
N ALA A 189 7.60 3.11 4.55
CA ALA A 189 6.85 4.32 4.26
C ALA A 189 6.77 5.16 5.54
N TYR A 190 6.50 6.45 5.39
CA TYR A 190 6.21 7.29 6.55
C TYR A 190 4.74 7.11 6.94
N PHE A 191 4.50 7.05 8.24
CA PHE A 191 3.16 7.02 8.78
C PHE A 191 2.89 8.32 9.54
N VAL A 192 1.83 9.01 9.19
CA VAL A 192 1.39 10.23 9.86
C VAL A 192 0.04 9.97 10.49
N LYS A 193 -0.10 10.26 11.78
CA LYS A 193 -1.37 10.24 12.49
C LYS A 193 -1.75 11.64 12.95
N ARG A 194 -2.65 12.30 12.23
CA ARG A 194 -3.19 13.60 12.66
C ARG A 194 -4.17 13.39 13.81
N MET A 195 -3.97 14.05 14.94
CA MET A 195 -4.74 13.80 16.16
C MET A 195 -6.13 14.45 16.14
N VAL A 196 -6.29 15.59 15.46
CA VAL A 196 -7.59 16.29 15.32
C VAL A 196 -8.67 15.38 14.74
N CYS A 197 -8.31 14.61 13.73
CA CYS A 197 -9.20 13.64 13.09
C CYS A 197 -8.86 12.20 13.45
N ALA A 198 -7.81 11.94 14.25
CA ALA A 198 -7.24 10.64 14.57
C ALA A 198 -6.94 9.72 13.36
N ASN A 199 -6.73 10.28 12.16
CA ASN A 199 -6.59 9.52 10.90
C ASN A 199 -5.16 9.13 10.60
N GLY A 200 -4.99 8.03 9.85
CA GLY A 200 -3.69 7.56 9.38
C GLY A 200 -3.46 7.96 7.92
N LEU A 201 -2.27 8.47 7.61
CA LEU A 201 -1.81 8.78 6.26
C LEU A 201 -0.48 8.06 6.03
N ILE A 202 -0.32 7.37 4.89
CA ILE A 202 0.92 6.67 4.54
C ILE A 202 1.62 7.46 3.43
N LEU A 203 2.61 8.27 3.79
CA LEU A 203 3.38 9.03 2.80
C LEU A 203 4.51 8.17 2.22
N PRO A 204 4.74 8.23 0.90
CA PRO A 204 5.83 7.50 0.27
C PRO A 204 7.18 8.04 0.74
N VAL A 205 8.14 7.13 0.94
CA VAL A 205 9.55 7.50 1.02
C VAL A 205 10.05 7.67 -0.41
N GLY A 206 10.71 8.77 -0.72
CA GLY A 206 11.18 9.07 -2.08
C GLY A 206 12.14 7.99 -2.64
N GLY A 207 12.00 7.69 -3.94
CA GLY A 207 12.97 6.90 -4.71
C GLY A 207 13.08 5.41 -4.33
N THR A 208 14.23 4.80 -4.63
CA THR A 208 14.55 3.38 -4.36
C THR A 208 14.80 3.08 -2.87
N GLN A 209 14.77 4.09 -2.01
CA GLN A 209 15.06 4.00 -0.57
C GLN A 209 13.96 3.25 0.19
N ALA A 210 12.73 3.29 -0.31
CA ALA A 210 11.58 2.67 0.31
C ALA A 210 11.53 1.13 0.17
N ARG A 211 12.36 0.52 -0.68
CA ARG A 211 12.17 -0.86 -1.14
C ARG A 211 13.45 -1.69 -1.01
N LEU A 212 13.38 -2.79 -0.28
CA LEU A 212 14.46 -3.76 -0.16
C LEU A 212 14.06 -5.14 -0.69
N ILE A 213 14.73 -5.59 -1.75
CA ILE A 213 14.55 -6.92 -2.32
C ILE A 213 15.31 -7.95 -1.47
N HIS A 214 14.62 -9.05 -1.15
CA HIS A 214 15.14 -10.20 -0.41
C HIS A 214 16.05 -11.06 -1.28
N ALA A 215 17.25 -10.59 -1.60
CA ALA A 215 18.16 -11.31 -2.51
C ALA A 215 19.61 -11.22 -2.07
N GLY A 216 20.38 -12.26 -2.40
CA GLY A 216 21.82 -12.38 -2.19
C GLY A 216 22.19 -13.17 -0.94
N GLN A 217 23.32 -12.84 -0.33
CA GLN A 217 23.76 -13.45 0.92
C GLN A 217 23.09 -12.76 2.12
N ARG A 218 22.75 -13.52 3.17
CA ARG A 218 22.11 -13.01 4.39
C ARG A 218 22.84 -11.82 5.01
N LYS A 219 24.17 -11.89 5.10
CA LYS A 219 25.00 -10.78 5.63
C LYS A 219 24.83 -9.49 4.84
N ASN A 220 24.80 -9.58 3.51
CA ASN A 220 24.63 -8.42 2.62
C ASN A 220 23.19 -7.89 2.66
N PHE A 221 22.19 -8.77 2.77
CA PHE A 221 20.80 -8.38 2.97
C PHE A 221 20.63 -7.58 4.27
N ASN A 222 21.16 -8.09 5.39
CA ASN A 222 21.09 -7.41 6.68
C ASN A 222 21.76 -6.02 6.65
N LYS A 223 22.95 -5.91 6.03
CA LYS A 223 23.64 -4.63 5.84
C LYS A 223 22.79 -3.63 5.03
N ARG A 224 22.21 -4.08 3.91
CA ARG A 224 21.33 -3.22 3.09
C ARG A 224 20.06 -2.80 3.83
N LEU A 225 19.50 -3.68 4.67
CA LEU A 225 18.36 -3.35 5.52
C LEU A 225 18.73 -2.25 6.52
N ALA A 226 19.87 -2.40 7.21
CA ALA A 226 20.40 -1.41 8.13
C ALA A 226 20.50 -0.01 7.50
N GLU A 227 21.20 0.05 6.37
CA GLU A 227 21.47 1.29 5.64
C GLU A 227 20.18 1.98 5.19
N LYS A 228 19.24 1.20 4.62
CA LYS A 228 17.96 1.74 4.17
C LYS A 228 17.11 2.24 5.34
N MET A 229 17.04 1.49 6.44
CA MET A 229 16.28 1.93 7.61
C MET A 229 16.86 3.22 8.20
N ALA A 230 18.18 3.33 8.30
CA ALA A 230 18.85 4.54 8.80
C ALA A 230 18.58 5.75 7.90
N GLU A 231 18.63 5.56 6.58
CA GLU A 231 18.31 6.58 5.57
C GLU A 231 16.86 7.08 5.70
N VAL A 232 15.89 6.17 5.88
CA VAL A 232 14.48 6.53 6.08
C VAL A 232 14.26 7.26 7.40
N ILE A 233 14.84 6.79 8.50
CA ILE A 233 14.72 7.47 9.80
C ILE A 233 15.34 8.86 9.75
N GLY A 234 16.55 9.00 9.20
CA GLY A 234 17.23 10.28 9.08
C GLY A 234 16.47 11.30 8.22
N SER A 235 15.59 10.82 7.34
CA SER A 235 14.80 11.64 6.43
C SER A 235 13.41 12.00 6.97
N LEU A 236 13.04 11.64 8.20
CA LEU A 236 11.72 11.99 8.78
C LEU A 236 11.43 13.48 8.82
N GLY A 237 12.48 14.32 8.90
CA GLY A 237 12.33 15.78 8.80
C GLY A 237 11.69 16.26 7.49
N THR A 238 11.78 15.47 6.40
CA THR A 238 11.11 15.82 5.13
C THR A 238 9.60 15.68 5.23
N VAL A 239 9.11 14.72 6.02
CA VAL A 239 7.67 14.51 6.26
C VAL A 239 7.05 15.75 6.88
N LYS A 240 7.75 16.34 7.85
CA LYS A 240 7.30 17.59 8.47
C LYS A 240 7.13 18.70 7.44
N LYS A 241 8.13 18.89 6.55
CA LYS A 241 8.05 19.89 5.47
C LYS A 241 6.89 19.63 4.52
N THR A 242 6.60 18.36 4.20
CA THR A 242 5.43 17.97 3.40
C THR A 242 4.13 18.37 4.09
N LEU A 243 3.98 18.11 5.40
CA LEU A 243 2.78 18.48 6.14
C LEU A 243 2.62 20.00 6.27
N GLU A 244 3.70 20.74 6.55
CA GLU A 244 3.70 22.20 6.58
C GLU A 244 3.31 22.77 5.20
N ALA A 245 3.88 22.24 4.11
CA ALA A 245 3.51 22.62 2.76
C ALA A 245 2.02 22.41 2.46
N LEU A 246 1.44 21.29 2.91
CA LEU A 246 0.01 21.00 2.71
C LEU A 246 -0.89 21.88 3.59
N GLY A 247 -0.43 22.25 4.78
CA GLY A 247 -1.14 23.18 5.67
C GLY A 247 -1.11 24.63 5.18
N ASP A 248 -0.08 25.03 4.44
CA ASP A 248 0.05 26.37 3.87
C ASP A 248 -0.78 26.58 2.59
N ILE A 249 -1.21 25.50 1.92
CA ILE A 249 -1.97 25.59 0.68
C ILE A 249 -3.46 25.63 1.03
N GLU A 250 -4.13 26.72 0.67
CA GLU A 250 -5.58 26.83 0.78
C GLU A 250 -6.27 25.81 -0.15
N PHE A 251 -7.33 25.18 0.34
CA PHE A 251 -8.14 24.29 -0.48
C PHE A 251 -8.94 25.09 -1.51
N SER A 252 -8.57 24.96 -2.79
CA SER A 252 -9.32 25.49 -3.93
C SER A 252 -9.66 24.37 -4.91
N PRO A 253 -10.96 24.03 -5.06
CA PRO A 253 -11.42 23.10 -6.09
C PRO A 253 -11.02 23.52 -7.51
N GLU A 254 -10.96 24.82 -7.79
CA GLU A 254 -10.54 25.40 -9.06
C GLU A 254 -9.08 25.08 -9.38
N LYS A 255 -8.17 25.33 -8.44
CA LYS A 255 -6.75 25.01 -8.62
C LYS A 255 -6.53 23.51 -8.79
N LEU A 256 -7.27 22.67 -8.05
CA LEU A 256 -7.22 21.22 -8.21
C LEU A 256 -7.72 20.76 -9.57
N ALA A 257 -8.87 21.25 -10.02
CA ALA A 257 -9.43 20.89 -11.33
C ALA A 257 -8.53 21.32 -12.49
N LYS A 258 -7.74 22.39 -12.31
CA LYS A 258 -6.85 22.94 -13.33
C LYS A 258 -5.48 22.27 -13.38
N GLN A 259 -4.90 21.99 -12.22
CA GLN A 259 -3.49 21.59 -12.10
C GLN A 259 -3.30 20.07 -11.92
N PHE A 260 -4.38 19.34 -11.62
CA PHE A 260 -4.32 17.91 -11.44
C PHE A 260 -4.78 17.20 -12.72
N ASP A 261 -3.82 16.89 -13.60
CA ASP A 261 -4.09 16.31 -14.93
C ASP A 261 -4.82 14.95 -14.88
N ASP A 262 -4.73 14.24 -13.76
CA ASP A 262 -5.29 12.89 -13.61
C ASP A 262 -6.40 12.86 -12.56
N LEU A 263 -7.48 13.61 -12.79
CA LEU A 263 -8.66 13.62 -11.91
C LEU A 263 -9.26 12.24 -11.67
N LYS A 264 -9.07 11.29 -12.61
CA LYS A 264 -9.47 9.89 -12.41
C LYS A 264 -8.74 9.26 -11.22
N LYS A 265 -7.45 9.53 -11.03
CA LYS A 265 -6.74 9.10 -9.82
C LYS A 265 -7.39 9.64 -8.56
N LEU A 266 -7.76 10.92 -8.52
CA LEU A 266 -8.45 11.53 -7.38
C LEU A 266 -9.77 10.81 -7.07
N TYR A 267 -10.60 10.59 -8.07
CA TYR A 267 -11.90 9.93 -7.89
C TYR A 267 -11.79 8.44 -7.55
N SER A 268 -10.66 7.80 -7.87
CA SER A 268 -10.39 6.38 -7.60
C SER A 268 -9.59 6.10 -6.32
N ILE A 269 -9.31 7.11 -5.49
CA ILE A 269 -8.56 6.93 -4.23
C ILE A 269 -9.23 5.90 -3.31
N ILE A 270 -10.57 5.82 -3.32
CA ILE A 270 -11.35 4.87 -2.53
C ILE A 270 -11.77 3.67 -3.42
N PRO A 271 -11.18 2.48 -3.22
CA PRO A 271 -11.50 1.32 -4.03
C PRO A 271 -12.97 0.91 -3.89
N GLY A 272 -13.64 0.70 -5.03
CA GLY A 272 -15.05 0.31 -5.07
C GLY A 272 -16.04 1.44 -4.80
N LYS A 273 -15.58 2.69 -4.73
CA LYS A 273 -16.45 3.87 -4.60
C LYS A 273 -16.15 4.85 -5.74
N ASP A 274 -17.08 4.96 -6.68
CA ASP A 274 -16.95 5.90 -7.79
C ASP A 274 -17.40 7.31 -7.36
N LEU A 275 -16.44 8.13 -6.94
CA LEU A 275 -16.72 9.51 -6.51
C LEU A 275 -17.22 10.39 -7.66
N GLU A 276 -16.81 10.10 -8.90
CA GLU A 276 -17.26 10.85 -10.07
C GLU A 276 -18.74 10.59 -10.31
N GLN A 277 -19.17 9.33 -10.27
CA GLN A 277 -20.58 8.95 -10.41
C GLN A 277 -21.42 9.51 -9.25
N LEU A 278 -20.99 9.29 -8.00
CA LEU A 278 -21.72 9.75 -6.81
C LEU A 278 -21.89 11.27 -6.79
N GLY A 279 -20.84 12.01 -7.12
CA GLY A 279 -20.91 13.47 -7.21
C GLY A 279 -21.78 13.91 -8.39
N SER A 280 -21.69 13.24 -9.54
CA SER A 280 -22.48 13.57 -10.72
C SER A 280 -23.97 13.39 -10.48
N ASP A 281 -24.35 12.33 -9.75
CA ASP A 281 -25.75 12.08 -9.37
C ASP A 281 -26.31 13.20 -8.50
N LYS A 282 -25.54 13.70 -7.53
CA LYS A 282 -25.94 14.88 -6.73
C LYS A 282 -26.01 16.16 -7.56
N LEU A 283 -25.12 16.34 -8.52
CA LEU A 283 -25.05 17.54 -9.36
C LEU A 283 -26.06 17.56 -10.51
N LYS A 284 -26.86 16.50 -10.72
CA LYS A 284 -27.86 16.40 -11.81
C LYS A 284 -28.79 17.61 -11.88
N HIS A 285 -29.18 18.16 -10.73
CA HIS A 285 -30.08 19.31 -10.64
C HIS A 285 -29.41 20.67 -10.95
N LEU A 286 -28.08 20.74 -10.94
CA LEU A 286 -27.28 21.95 -11.19
C LEU A 286 -26.77 22.04 -12.64
N THR A 287 -27.25 21.16 -13.52
CA THR A 287 -26.84 21.06 -14.92
C THR A 287 -27.37 22.20 -15.79
N GLY A 288 -28.40 22.93 -15.34
CA GLY A 288 -28.90 24.14 -16.02
C GLY A 288 -27.84 25.22 -16.14
N ASP A 289 -27.09 25.46 -15.05
CA ASP A 289 -26.09 26.54 -14.94
C ASP A 289 -24.85 26.31 -15.80
N LEU A 290 -24.65 25.09 -16.29
CA LEU A 290 -23.47 24.71 -17.08
C LEU A 290 -23.72 24.86 -18.59
N LYS A 291 -24.98 24.97 -19.04
CA LYS A 291 -25.32 25.04 -20.48
C LYS A 291 -24.76 26.28 -21.19
N GLN A 292 -24.43 27.32 -20.43
CA GLN A 292 -23.86 28.57 -20.93
C GLN A 292 -22.38 28.47 -21.36
N PHE A 293 -21.67 27.43 -20.94
CA PHE A 293 -20.25 27.24 -21.25
C PHE A 293 -20.04 26.38 -22.49
N ASP A 294 -18.87 26.47 -23.13
CA ASP A 294 -18.48 25.54 -24.18
C ASP A 294 -18.24 24.13 -23.61
N LYS A 295 -17.94 23.14 -24.46
CA LYS A 295 -17.79 21.74 -24.03
C LYS A 295 -16.62 21.55 -23.04
N GLY A 296 -15.50 22.22 -23.26
CA GLY A 296 -14.31 22.07 -22.42
C GLY A 296 -14.46 22.79 -21.08
N GLU A 297 -15.00 24.00 -21.10
CA GLU A 297 -15.28 24.79 -19.92
C GLU A 297 -16.41 24.14 -19.09
N ARG A 298 -17.41 23.52 -19.73
CA ARG A 298 -18.42 22.70 -19.02
C ARG A 298 -17.79 21.57 -18.22
N GLU A 299 -16.83 20.87 -18.81
CA GLU A 299 -16.15 19.76 -18.14
C GLU A 299 -15.29 20.27 -16.98
N HIS A 300 -14.57 21.38 -17.19
CA HIS A 300 -13.79 22.02 -16.14
C HIS A 300 -14.66 22.47 -14.96
N GLN A 301 -15.75 23.20 -15.21
CA GLN A 301 -16.70 23.65 -14.18
C GLN A 301 -17.39 22.48 -13.47
N ARG A 302 -17.68 21.39 -14.19
CA ARG A 302 -18.21 20.16 -13.58
C ARG A 302 -17.19 19.56 -12.61
N ASN A 303 -15.91 19.47 -13.01
CA ASN A 303 -14.85 18.95 -12.14
C ASN A 303 -14.65 19.82 -10.90
N ILE A 304 -14.70 21.15 -11.02
CA ILE A 304 -14.67 22.07 -9.88
C ILE A 304 -15.80 21.75 -8.89
N LYS A 305 -17.05 21.68 -9.38
CA LYS A 305 -18.22 21.35 -8.55
C LYS A 305 -18.11 19.95 -7.93
N LEU A 306 -17.58 18.96 -8.65
CA LEU A 306 -17.38 17.61 -8.13
C LEU A 306 -16.34 17.59 -7.00
N ILE A 307 -15.19 18.23 -7.18
CA ILE A 307 -14.12 18.29 -6.17
C ILE A 307 -14.61 19.01 -4.91
N ALA A 308 -15.35 20.11 -5.07
CA ALA A 308 -15.96 20.85 -3.96
C ALA A 308 -16.93 20.00 -3.13
N GLU A 309 -17.58 19.02 -3.76
CA GLU A 309 -18.59 18.16 -3.12
C GLU A 309 -17.97 16.91 -2.46
N ILE A 310 -16.70 16.58 -2.70
CA ILE A 310 -16.02 15.42 -2.10
C ILE A 310 -16.13 15.41 -0.56
N PRO A 311 -15.87 16.50 0.19
CA PRO A 311 -16.07 16.53 1.63
C PRO A 311 -17.49 16.14 2.06
N ASN A 312 -18.52 16.50 1.28
CA ASN A 312 -19.90 16.14 1.56
C ASN A 312 -20.28 14.71 1.15
N LEU A 313 -19.52 14.09 0.25
CA LEU A 313 -19.75 12.71 -0.21
C LEU A 313 -19.14 11.66 0.72
N ILE A 314 -17.95 11.95 1.26
CA ILE A 314 -17.14 10.98 2.00
C ILE A 314 -16.64 11.48 3.36
N GLY A 315 -16.75 12.78 3.64
CA GLY A 315 -16.40 13.33 4.95
C GLY A 315 -17.21 12.70 6.08
N GLY A 316 -16.60 12.67 7.26
CA GLY A 316 -17.27 12.30 8.50
C GLY A 316 -17.37 13.49 9.43
N GLU A 317 -17.52 13.18 10.71
CA GLU A 317 -17.64 14.17 11.79
C GLU A 317 -16.47 15.16 11.80
N HIS A 318 -15.24 14.70 11.54
CA HIS A 318 -14.06 15.57 11.61
C HIS A 318 -13.98 16.49 10.39
N SER A 319 -14.22 15.96 9.19
CA SER A 319 -14.27 16.77 7.97
C SER A 319 -15.39 17.81 8.02
N ASP A 320 -16.56 17.44 8.56
CA ASP A 320 -17.70 18.36 8.69
C ASP A 320 -17.38 19.57 9.58
N ARG A 321 -16.63 19.38 10.66
CA ARG A 321 -16.14 20.48 11.51
C ARG A 321 -15.21 21.45 10.78
N VAL A 322 -14.65 21.05 9.63
CA VAL A 322 -13.82 21.91 8.79
C VAL A 322 -14.64 22.56 7.69
N PHE A 323 -15.32 21.74 6.88
CA PHE A 323 -15.94 22.18 5.64
C PHE A 323 -17.36 22.71 5.79
N LYS A 324 -18.03 22.46 6.93
CA LYS A 324 -19.38 22.94 7.23
C LYS A 324 -19.44 23.91 8.42
N SER A 325 -18.31 24.15 9.09
CA SER A 325 -18.25 25.03 10.25
C SER A 325 -18.24 26.50 9.84
N GLN A 326 -19.05 27.33 10.51
CA GLN A 326 -19.03 28.78 10.33
C GLN A 326 -17.80 29.45 10.96
N TYR A 327 -17.11 28.75 11.86
CA TYR A 327 -15.95 29.26 12.61
C TYR A 327 -14.61 28.97 11.93
N ARG A 328 -14.62 28.16 10.86
CA ARG A 328 -13.44 27.77 10.11
C ARG A 328 -13.68 28.03 8.62
N ASP A 329 -13.00 29.04 8.09
CA ASP A 329 -13.12 29.51 6.72
C ASP A 329 -11.84 29.33 5.89
N ASN A 330 -10.81 28.72 6.47
CA ASN A 330 -9.48 28.55 5.89
C ASN A 330 -9.12 27.07 5.74
N ALA A 331 -10.02 26.29 5.13
CA ALA A 331 -9.75 24.88 4.87
C ALA A 331 -8.49 24.74 4.00
N THR A 332 -7.57 23.88 4.42
CA THR A 332 -6.29 23.67 3.74
C THR A 332 -6.33 22.40 2.91
N MET A 333 -5.35 22.24 2.01
CA MET A 333 -5.15 20.98 1.30
C MET A 333 -4.90 19.81 2.26
N PHE A 334 -4.27 20.05 3.42
CA PHE A 334 -4.14 19.01 4.43
C PHE A 334 -5.51 18.55 4.97
N ASP A 335 -6.46 19.47 5.17
CA ASP A 335 -7.82 19.10 5.58
C ASP A 335 -8.56 18.31 4.50
N PHE A 336 -8.42 18.73 3.25
CA PHE A 336 -9.04 18.01 2.12
C PHE A 336 -8.51 16.58 1.98
N ILE A 337 -7.18 16.39 2.08
CA ILE A 337 -6.55 15.07 2.09
C ILE A 337 -7.07 14.21 3.26
N ASN A 338 -7.33 14.83 4.41
CA ASN A 338 -7.81 14.10 5.58
C ASN A 338 -9.21 13.52 5.40
N VAL A 339 -10.04 14.07 4.51
CA VAL A 339 -11.37 13.52 4.16
C VAL A 339 -11.25 12.05 3.72
N PHE A 340 -10.28 11.74 2.86
CA PHE A 340 -10.05 10.37 2.38
C PHE A 340 -9.58 9.43 3.50
N THR A 341 -8.69 9.91 4.36
CA THR A 341 -8.20 9.13 5.49
C THR A 341 -9.25 8.92 6.59
N GLU A 342 -10.25 9.80 6.69
CA GLU A 342 -11.40 9.63 7.57
C GLU A 342 -12.31 8.52 7.05
N GLU A 343 -12.58 8.51 5.74
CA GLU A 343 -13.31 7.42 5.09
C GLU A 343 -12.58 6.09 5.25
N ALA A 344 -11.25 6.07 5.16
CA ALA A 344 -10.44 4.86 5.36
C ALA A 344 -10.66 4.19 6.72
N LYS A 345 -11.03 4.95 7.77
CA LYS A 345 -11.35 4.38 9.08
C LYS A 345 -12.66 3.62 9.10
N LYS A 346 -13.62 4.00 8.26
CA LYS A 346 -14.92 3.33 8.16
C LYS A 346 -14.78 1.96 7.51
N CYS A 347 -13.67 1.70 6.81
CA CYS A 347 -13.40 0.40 6.20
C CYS A 347 -13.05 -0.66 7.26
N CYS A 348 -13.89 -1.69 7.37
CA CYS A 348 -13.62 -2.86 8.21
C CYS A 348 -12.45 -3.73 7.68
N GLU A 349 -12.16 -3.66 6.37
CA GLU A 349 -11.12 -4.48 5.73
C GLU A 349 -9.74 -3.79 5.79
N PRO A 350 -8.72 -4.37 6.46
CA PRO A 350 -7.42 -3.72 6.63
C PRO A 350 -6.67 -3.46 5.32
N SER A 351 -6.82 -4.34 4.32
CA SER A 351 -6.24 -4.20 2.97
C SER A 351 -6.73 -2.91 2.28
N LYS A 352 -8.06 -2.71 2.23
CA LYS A 352 -8.69 -1.53 1.65
C LYS A 352 -8.30 -0.27 2.40
N ARG A 353 -8.30 -0.31 3.74
CA ARG A 353 -7.83 0.81 4.56
C ARG A 353 -6.39 1.20 4.20
N ILE A 354 -5.45 0.26 4.19
CA ILE A 354 -4.04 0.52 3.86
C ILE A 354 -3.90 1.07 2.43
N GLN A 355 -4.73 0.59 1.50
CA GLN A 355 -4.75 1.08 0.12
C GLN A 355 -5.19 2.54 0.05
N ILE A 356 -6.30 2.91 0.71
CA ILE A 356 -6.77 4.31 0.75
C ILE A 356 -5.71 5.20 1.38
N GLU A 357 -5.15 4.80 2.53
CA GLU A 357 -4.13 5.60 3.24
C GLU A 357 -2.86 5.80 2.38
N LYS A 358 -2.49 4.83 1.53
CA LYS A 358 -1.38 4.94 0.56
C LYS A 358 -1.70 5.82 -0.63
N SER A 359 -2.83 5.56 -1.32
CA SER A 359 -3.24 6.37 -2.49
C SER A 359 -3.41 7.84 -2.10
N THR A 360 -3.97 8.08 -0.90
CA THR A 360 -4.09 9.43 -0.32
C THR A 360 -2.72 10.05 -0.04
N GLY A 361 -1.75 9.27 0.45
CA GLY A 361 -0.39 9.76 0.68
C GLY A 361 0.39 10.04 -0.60
N GLU A 362 0.19 9.27 -1.67
CA GLU A 362 0.75 9.55 -2.99
C GLU A 362 0.17 10.87 -3.55
N PHE A 363 -1.13 11.09 -3.39
CA PHE A 363 -1.77 12.35 -3.74
C PHE A 363 -1.24 13.54 -2.92
N ALA A 364 -1.09 13.34 -1.60
CA ALA A 364 -0.54 14.35 -0.69
C ALA A 364 0.91 14.74 -1.06
N ASP A 365 1.76 13.75 -1.34
CA ASP A 365 3.14 13.98 -1.77
C ASP A 365 3.21 14.71 -3.12
N PHE A 366 2.32 14.38 -4.06
CA PHE A 366 2.21 15.10 -5.34
C PHE A 366 1.89 16.59 -5.13
N ILE A 367 0.87 16.91 -4.32
CA ILE A 367 0.49 18.31 -4.07
C ILE A 367 1.64 19.07 -3.41
N ALA A 368 2.26 18.49 -2.38
CA ALA A 368 3.34 19.14 -1.66
C ALA A 368 4.56 19.42 -2.56
N LYS A 369 4.92 18.50 -3.46
CA LYS A 369 6.01 18.69 -4.43
C LYS A 369 5.71 19.77 -5.47
N ASN A 370 4.43 19.98 -5.78
CA ASN A 370 3.96 20.96 -6.74
C ASN A 370 3.34 22.20 -6.06
N LYS A 371 3.77 22.52 -4.83
CA LYS A 371 3.19 23.61 -4.02
C LYS A 371 3.01 24.92 -4.81
N GLN A 372 3.96 25.30 -5.66
CA GLN A 372 3.88 26.55 -6.45
C GLN A 372 2.69 26.61 -7.41
N SER A 373 2.22 25.47 -7.91
CA SER A 373 1.05 25.41 -8.80
C SER A 373 -0.28 25.51 -8.05
N PHE A 374 -0.27 25.21 -6.74
CA PHE A 374 -1.45 25.17 -5.89
C PHE A 374 -1.53 26.33 -4.88
N ALA A 375 -0.40 26.94 -4.52
CA ALA A 375 -0.30 28.08 -3.61
C ALA A 375 -0.97 29.34 -4.16
#